data_AF-A0A2T3W4Z5-F1
#
_entry.id   AF-A0A2T3W4Z5-F1
#
_cell.length_a   1.000
_cell.length_b   1.000
_cell.length_c   1.000
_cell.angle_alpha   90.00
_cell.angle_beta   90.00
_cell.angle_gamma   90.00
#
_symmetry.space_group_name_H-M   'P 1'
#
loop_
_entity.id
_entity.type
_entity.pdbx_description
1 polymer ?
#
loop_
_entity_poly.entity_id
_entity_poly.type
_entity_poly.pdbx_seq_one_letter_code
_entity_poly.pdbx_strand_id
1 'polypeptide(L)'
;MSPERYALALALACQTIGACLDTAPLPGPERRRLHAALTELQAAWGDHARLQGPLSTLHTALQGLPAEQALAARVSLQTIGQWGGEVLEAAPVRRPVGPGEGSAPYRGIYPEP
;
A
#
# COMPACT_ATOMS: atom_id res chain seq x y z
N MET A 1 9.94 3.68 11.00
CA MET A 1 9.67 5.03 10.46
C MET A 1 8.16 5.24 10.45
N SER A 2 7.64 6.45 10.74
CA SER A 2 6.18 6.64 10.85
C SER A 2 5.49 6.73 9.48
N PRO A 3 4.25 6.22 9.34
CA PRO A 3 3.43 6.32 8.12
C PRO A 3 3.23 7.75 7.61
N GLU A 4 3.31 8.73 8.52
CA GLU A 4 3.14 10.16 8.23
C GLU A 4 4.23 10.72 7.30
N ARG A 5 5.44 10.14 7.30
CA ARG A 5 6.52 10.58 6.39
C ARG A 5 6.17 10.36 4.92
N TYR A 6 5.37 9.34 4.61
CA TYR A 6 4.98 9.04 3.24
C TYR A 6 3.71 9.77 2.80
N ALA A 7 2.97 10.42 3.70
CA ALA A 7 1.70 11.06 3.36
C ALA A 7 1.87 12.20 2.35
N LEU A 8 2.84 13.10 2.59
CA LEU A 8 3.15 14.18 1.64
C LEU A 8 3.70 13.64 0.31
N ALA A 9 4.58 12.64 0.39
CA ALA A 9 5.20 12.03 -0.77
C ALA A 9 4.17 11.30 -1.67
N LEU A 10 3.23 10.59 -1.05
CA LEU A 10 2.07 9.98 -1.71
C LEU A 10 1.20 11.05 -2.38
N ALA A 11 0.87 12.13 -1.67
CA ALA A 11 0.05 13.20 -2.23
C ALA A 11 0.68 13.83 -3.48
N LEU A 12 2.00 14.05 -3.49
CA LEU A 12 2.74 14.57 -4.65
C LEU A 12 2.81 13.56 -5.81
N ALA A 13 3.04 12.28 -5.50
CA ALA A 13 3.04 11.23 -6.50
C ALA A 13 1.65 11.09 -7.15
N CYS A 14 0.58 11.14 -6.37
CA CYS A 14 -0.78 11.12 -6.88
C CYS A 14 -1.10 12.35 -7.74
N GLN A 15 -0.66 13.56 -7.35
CA GLN A 15 -0.83 14.75 -8.19
C GLN A 15 -0.14 14.62 -9.54
N THR A 16 1.07 14.06 -9.57
CA THR A 16 1.80 13.79 -10.81
C THR A 16 1.03 12.82 -11.72
N ILE A 17 0.46 11.77 -11.15
CA ILE A 17 -0.37 10.80 -11.89
C ILE A 17 -1.65 11.48 -12.39
N GLY A 18 -2.34 12.24 -11.55
CA GLY A 18 -3.56 12.97 -11.92
C GLY A 18 -3.35 13.93 -13.09
N ALA A 19 -2.28 14.73 -13.05
CA ALA A 19 -1.92 15.65 -14.12
C ALA A 19 -1.63 14.92 -15.46
N CYS A 20 -1.01 13.74 -15.39
CA CYS A 20 -0.82 12.89 -16.56
C CYS A 20 -2.16 12.41 -17.13
N LEU A 21 -3.07 11.94 -16.28
CA LEU A 21 -4.40 11.47 -16.69
C LEU A 21 -5.27 12.57 -17.30
N ASP A 22 -5.13 13.82 -16.83
CA ASP A 22 -5.88 14.97 -17.34
C ASP A 22 -5.42 15.41 -18.74
N THR A 23 -4.14 15.24 -19.03
CA THR A 23 -3.54 15.61 -20.33
C THR A 23 -3.52 14.48 -21.35
N ALA A 24 -3.69 13.23 -20.89
CA ALA A 24 -3.72 12.07 -21.77
C ALA A 24 -4.97 12.06 -22.67
N PRO A 25 -4.86 11.55 -23.92
CA PRO A 25 -5.98 11.46 -24.87
C PRO A 25 -6.94 10.30 -24.52
N LEU A 26 -7.42 10.29 -23.28
CA LEU A 26 -8.31 9.25 -22.74
C LEU A 26 -9.78 9.63 -22.92
N PRO A 27 -10.66 8.68 -23.27
CA PRO A 27 -12.11 8.85 -23.22
C PRO A 27 -12.58 9.29 -21.82
N GLY A 28 -13.59 10.16 -21.76
CA GLY A 28 -14.13 10.68 -20.50
C GLY A 28 -14.48 9.62 -19.44
N PRO A 29 -15.15 8.49 -19.81
CA PRO A 29 -15.43 7.41 -18.86
C PRO A 29 -14.17 6.75 -18.30
N GLU A 30 -13.16 6.52 -19.14
CA GLU A 30 -11.89 5.92 -18.74
C GLU A 30 -11.11 6.83 -17.81
N ARG A 31 -11.03 8.13 -18.14
CA ARG A 31 -10.39 9.13 -17.27
C ARG A 31 -11.03 9.16 -15.89
N ARG A 32 -12.37 9.17 -15.80
CA ARG A 32 -13.09 9.12 -14.51
C ARG A 32 -12.78 7.84 -13.73
N ARG A 33 -12.72 6.69 -14.41
CA ARG A 33 -12.36 5.41 -13.78
C ARG A 33 -10.95 5.46 -13.19
N LEU A 34 -9.99 6.03 -13.93
CA LEU A 34 -8.60 6.12 -13.47
C LEU A 34 -8.42 7.12 -12.32
N HIS A 35 -9.13 8.25 -12.33
CA HIS A 35 -9.19 9.15 -11.18
C HIS A 35 -9.84 8.50 -9.95
N ALA A 36 -10.87 7.67 -10.14
CA ALA A 36 -11.45 6.89 -9.04
C ALA A 36 -10.44 5.89 -8.47
N ALA A 37 -9.69 5.18 -9.31
CA ALA A 37 -8.61 4.28 -8.87
C ALA A 37 -7.50 5.05 -8.13
N LEU A 38 -7.13 6.26 -8.59
CA LEU A 38 -6.16 7.11 -7.90
C LEU A 38 -6.65 7.56 -6.52
N THR A 39 -7.93 7.89 -6.40
CA THR A 39 -8.57 8.23 -5.12
C THR A 39 -8.61 7.03 -4.18
N GLU A 40 -8.96 5.85 -4.71
CA GLU A 40 -8.99 4.59 -3.96
C GLU A 40 -7.59 4.22 -3.45
N LEU A 41 -6.56 4.40 -4.28
CA LEU A 41 -5.17 4.19 -3.88
C LEU A 41 -4.78 5.05 -2.67
N GLN A 42 -5.17 6.33 -2.67
CA GLN A 42 -4.90 7.22 -1.53
C GLN A 42 -5.64 6.75 -0.27
N ALA A 43 -6.90 6.35 -0.40
CA ALA A 43 -7.72 5.88 0.71
C ALA A 43 -7.25 4.52 1.26
N ALA A 44 -6.63 3.69 0.43
CA ALA A 44 -6.09 2.39 0.81
C ALA A 44 -4.65 2.46 1.38
N TRP A 45 -4.05 3.65 1.47
CA TRP A 45 -2.68 3.78 1.97
C TRP A 45 -2.53 3.23 3.40
N GLY A 46 -1.56 2.34 3.60
CA GLY A 46 -1.38 1.59 4.85
C GLY A 46 -2.09 0.24 4.90
N ASP A 47 -2.97 -0.06 3.95
CA ASP A 47 -3.58 -1.39 3.72
C ASP A 47 -3.12 -1.95 2.38
N HIS A 48 -2.02 -2.69 2.40
CA HIS A 48 -1.36 -3.17 1.19
C HIS A 48 -2.22 -4.12 0.35
N ALA A 49 -3.09 -4.92 0.97
CA ALA A 49 -3.99 -5.80 0.22
C ALA A 49 -4.95 -4.99 -0.66
N ARG A 50 -5.42 -3.84 -0.14
CA ARG A 50 -6.31 -2.93 -0.87
C ARG A 50 -5.58 -2.06 -1.90
N LEU A 51 -4.27 -1.84 -1.75
CA LEU A 51 -3.47 -1.06 -2.71
C LEU A 51 -3.27 -1.78 -4.05
N GLN A 52 -3.25 -3.11 -4.09
CA GLN A 52 -2.89 -3.89 -5.28
C GLN A 52 -3.83 -3.67 -6.47
N GLY A 53 -5.14 -3.61 -6.23
CA GLY A 53 -6.14 -3.39 -7.29
C GLY A 53 -5.98 -2.05 -8.00
N PRO A 54 -5.98 -0.93 -7.27
CA PRO A 54 -5.72 0.40 -7.81
C PRO A 54 -4.35 0.54 -8.49
N LEU A 55 -3.28 0.01 -7.87
CA LEU A 55 -1.93 0.03 -8.44
C LEU A 55 -1.88 -0.68 -9.80
N SER A 56 -2.46 -1.88 -9.89
CA SER A 56 -2.52 -2.65 -11.13
C SER A 56 -3.30 -1.90 -12.21
N THR A 57 -4.47 -1.36 -11.86
CA THR A 57 -5.33 -0.59 -12.78
C THR A 57 -4.60 0.61 -13.37
N LEU A 58 -3.92 1.40 -12.52
CA LEU A 58 -3.15 2.55 -12.94
C LEU A 58 -1.91 2.15 -13.75
N HIS A 59 -1.24 1.05 -13.38
CA HIS A 59 -0.06 0.56 -14.10
C HIS A 59 -0.42 0.20 -15.54
N THR A 60 -1.46 -0.60 -15.75
CA THR A 60 -1.91 -1.00 -17.09
C THR A 60 -2.27 0.22 -17.94
N ALA A 61 -3.00 1.18 -17.38
CA ALA A 61 -3.40 2.38 -18.11
C ALA A 61 -2.19 3.24 -18.50
N LEU A 62 -1.27 3.50 -17.54
CA LEU A 62 -0.09 4.32 -17.80
C LEU A 62 0.89 3.65 -18.78
N GLN A 63 0.96 2.32 -18.85
CA GLN A 63 1.77 1.61 -19.85
C GLN A 63 1.23 1.78 -21.28
N GLY A 64 -0.08 1.96 -21.43
CA GLY A 64 -0.72 2.22 -22.74
C GLY A 64 -0.47 3.63 -23.30
N LEU A 65 0.03 4.56 -22.48
CA LEU A 65 0.30 5.94 -22.89
C LEU A 65 1.69 6.12 -23.52
N PRO A 66 1.92 7.19 -24.30
CA PRO A 66 3.25 7.53 -24.79
C PRO A 66 4.25 7.79 -23.66
N ALA A 67 5.48 7.29 -23.81
CA ALA A 67 6.50 7.38 -22.76
C ALA A 67 6.83 8.83 -22.35
N GLU A 68 6.89 9.75 -23.32
CA GLU A 68 7.18 11.17 -23.07
C GLU A 68 6.14 11.84 -22.16
N GLN A 69 4.88 11.42 -22.25
CA GLN A 69 3.78 11.96 -21.44
C GLN A 69 3.64 11.23 -20.09
N ALA A 70 3.94 9.93 -20.06
CA ALA A 70 3.65 9.08 -18.90
C ALA A 70 4.84 8.78 -18.00
N LEU A 71 6.08 9.13 -18.38
CA LEU A 71 7.28 8.78 -17.62
C LEU A 71 7.20 9.18 -16.15
N ALA A 72 6.87 10.46 -15.88
CA ALA A 72 6.79 10.96 -14.51
C ALA A 72 5.69 10.24 -13.69
N ALA A 73 4.55 9.93 -14.32
CA ALA A 73 3.46 9.19 -13.67
C ALA A 73 3.83 7.72 -13.40
N ARG A 74 4.53 7.06 -14.34
CA ARG A 74 5.02 5.69 -14.17
C ARG A 74 6.04 5.58 -13.04
N VAL A 75 7.00 6.50 -13.01
CA VAL A 75 7.98 6.59 -11.91
C VAL A 75 7.25 6.82 -10.59
N SER A 76 6.34 7.79 -10.54
CA SER A 76 5.55 8.08 -9.33
C SER A 76 4.76 6.85 -8.85
N LEU A 77 4.12 6.12 -9.76
CA LEU A 77 3.36 4.91 -9.43
C LEU A 77 4.27 3.78 -8.92
N GLN A 78 5.43 3.58 -9.55
CA GLN A 78 6.42 2.59 -9.11
C GLN A 78 6.95 2.93 -7.71
N THR A 79 7.22 4.20 -7.46
CA THR A 79 7.68 4.68 -6.15
C THR A 79 6.64 4.47 -5.05
N ILE A 80 5.35 4.73 -5.34
CA ILE A 80 4.25 4.40 -4.41
C ILE A 80 4.25 2.90 -4.07
N GLY A 81 4.41 2.03 -5.09
CA GLY A 81 4.47 0.59 -4.88
C GLY A 81 5.63 0.16 -3.97
N GLN A 82 6.81 0.77 -4.13
CA GLN A 82 7.98 0.53 -3.29
C GLN A 82 7.73 0.96 -1.84
N TRP A 83 7.25 2.18 -1.63
CA TRP A 83 6.91 2.68 -0.29
C TRP A 83 5.83 1.82 0.38
N GLY A 84 4.85 1.32 -0.39
CA GLY A 84 3.83 0.41 0.13
C GLY A 84 4.40 -0.92 0.65
N GLY A 85 5.51 -1.40 0.08
CA GLY A 85 6.26 -2.55 0.60
C GLY A 85 7.07 -2.21 1.84
N GLU A 86 7.75 -1.06 1.87
CA GLU A 86 8.54 -0.61 3.02
C GLU A 86 7.68 -0.41 4.29
N VAL A 87 6.46 0.14 4.13
CA VAL A 87 5.52 0.32 5.24
C VAL A 87 5.08 -1.01 5.86
N LEU A 88 4.96 -2.08 5.06
CA LEU A 88 4.66 -3.43 5.56
C LEU A 88 5.85 -4.05 6.30
N GLU A 89 7.05 -3.96 5.74
CA GLU A 89 8.27 -4.50 6.36
C GLU A 89 8.61 -3.79 7.68
N ALA A 90 8.28 -2.49 7.78
CA ALA A 90 8.44 -1.70 8.99
C ALA A 90 7.33 -1.93 10.04
N ALA A 91 6.23 -2.61 9.67
CA ALA A 91 5.18 -2.95 10.62
C ALA A 91 5.73 -4.01 11.58
N PRO A 92 5.59 -3.83 12.91
CA PRO A 92 6.06 -4.81 13.86
C PRO A 92 5.33 -6.12 13.56
N VAL A 93 6.08 -7.15 13.15
CA VAL A 93 5.60 -8.52 13.07
C VAL A 93 5.00 -8.82 14.44
N ARG A 94 3.66 -8.83 14.52
CA ARG A 94 2.97 -9.43 15.66
C ARG A 94 3.32 -10.90 15.57
N ARG A 95 4.41 -11.29 16.25
CA ARG A 95 4.68 -12.70 16.52
C ARG A 95 3.39 -13.23 17.13
N PRO A 96 2.83 -14.34 16.62
CA PRO A 96 1.81 -15.02 17.39
C PRO A 96 2.40 -15.25 18.77
N VAL A 97 1.79 -14.65 19.78
CA VAL A 97 2.03 -15.04 21.16
C VAL A 97 1.69 -16.52 21.15
N GLY A 98 2.73 -17.37 21.20
CA GLY A 98 2.53 -18.79 21.37
C GLY A 98 1.60 -18.99 22.56
N PRO A 99 0.75 -20.03 22.57
CA PRO A 99 -0.12 -20.27 23.69
C PRO A 99 0.75 -20.51 24.94
N GLY A 100 0.96 -19.45 25.69
CA GLY A 100 1.56 -19.49 27.01
C GLY A 100 0.56 -20.16 27.92
N GLU A 101 1.00 -21.29 28.48
CA GLU A 101 0.89 -21.56 29.90
C GLU A 101 -0.48 -21.34 30.53
N GLY A 102 -1.24 -22.44 30.56
CA GLY A 102 -2.45 -22.56 31.38
C GLY A 102 -2.66 -24.00 31.83
N SER A 103 -1.70 -24.60 32.54
CA SER A 103 -1.97 -25.67 33.53
C SER A 103 -0.69 -26.08 34.26
N ALA A 104 -0.50 -25.51 35.45
CA ALA A 104 0.11 -26.24 36.56
C ALA A 104 -0.97 -27.19 37.15
N PRO A 105 -0.62 -28.31 37.82
CA PRO A 105 0.14 -28.22 39.07
C PRO A 105 1.29 -29.22 39.19
N TYR A 106 2.40 -28.69 39.71
CA TYR A 106 3.48 -29.45 40.34
C TYR A 106 2.88 -30.23 41.52
N ARG A 107 2.83 -31.57 41.45
CA ARG A 107 2.52 -32.41 42.62
C ARG A 107 3.71 -32.34 43.57
N GLY A 108 3.59 -31.50 44.60
CA GLY A 108 4.37 -31.66 45.82
C GLY A 108 4.02 -32.98 46.47
N ILE A 109 4.90 -33.97 46.37
CA ILE A 109 4.88 -35.16 47.20
C ILE A 109 5.93 -34.91 48.28
N TYR A 110 5.47 -34.60 49.50
CA TYR A 110 5.89 -35.18 50.79
C TYR A 110 5.18 -34.39 51.90
N PRO A 111 4.64 -35.09 52.92
CA PRO A 111 5.40 -35.17 54.16
C PRO A 111 5.41 -36.57 54.80
N GLU A 112 6.46 -36.82 55.60
CA GLU A 112 6.63 -37.95 56.52
C GLU A 112 5.62 -37.93 57.69
N PRO A 113 5.55 -38.97 58.55
CA PRO A 113 6.62 -39.35 59.50
C PRO A 113 7.23 -40.75 59.31
#